data_AF-A0A0J7KQN0-F1
#
_entry.id   AF-A0A0J7KQN0-F1
#
_cell.length_a   1.000
_cell.length_b   1.000
_cell.length_c   1.000
_cell.angle_alpha   90.00
_cell.angle_beta   90.00
_cell.angle_gamma   90.00
#
_symmetry.space_group_name_H-M   'P 1'
#
loop_
_entity.id
_entity.type
_entity.pdbx_description
1 polymer ?
#
loop_
_entity_poly.entity_id
_entity_poly.type
_entity_poly.pdbx_seq_one_letter_code
_entity_poly.pdbx_strand_id
1 'polypeptide(L)'
;MVRNTCPIDSVSQSILVAYRDWAGYQDHVRSTRNTFFDFVKLLDTSGCTKKVYKERDLIKTIIQEIDGGVLDCKMNVSNLIKNHLLTDQASYTINHKCKSCKHEDDEQSVVVDIDVKPFYTYGMKILEQVLKQRLQQKKGSVLIVDQVTSRQRLQSVAS
;
A
#
# COMPACT_ATOMS: atom_id res chain seq x y z
N MET A 1 -11.25 -13.50 23.76
CA MET A 1 -10.10 -13.15 22.92
C MET A 1 -10.61 -12.34 21.73
N VAL A 2 -10.31 -11.05 21.66
CA VAL A 2 -10.79 -10.16 20.58
C VAL A 2 -9.81 -10.27 19.42
N ARG A 3 -10.23 -10.90 18.32
CA ARG A 3 -9.45 -10.97 17.08
C ARG A 3 -9.55 -9.59 16.42
N ASN A 4 -8.49 -8.79 16.43
CA ASN A 4 -8.51 -7.47 15.81
C ASN A 4 -8.56 -7.63 14.28
N THR A 5 -9.77 -7.59 13.71
CA THR A 5 -9.99 -7.62 12.25
C THR A 5 -10.11 -6.23 11.65
N CYS A 6 -10.04 -5.19 12.49
CA CYS A 6 -10.31 -3.81 12.08
C CYS A 6 -9.46 -3.36 10.88
N PRO A 7 -8.16 -3.70 10.78
CA PRO A 7 -7.37 -3.33 9.60
C PRO A 7 -7.89 -3.99 8.32
N ILE A 8 -8.20 -5.30 8.35
CA ILE A 8 -8.74 -6.02 7.18
C ILE A 8 -10.09 -5.42 6.78
N ASP A 9 -11.01 -5.28 7.74
CA ASP A 9 -12.35 -4.77 7.48
C ASP A 9 -12.29 -3.33 6.93
N SER A 10 -11.37 -2.50 7.44
CA SER A 10 -11.15 -1.13 6.97
C SER A 10 -10.65 -1.10 5.53
N VAL A 11 -9.63 -1.90 5.20
CA VAL A 11 -9.10 -1.98 3.82
C VAL A 11 -10.15 -2.52 2.87
N SER A 12 -10.88 -3.57 3.26
CA SER A 12 -11.93 -4.15 2.42
C SER A 12 -13.03 -3.14 2.12
N GLN A 13 -13.42 -2.31 3.09
CA GLN A 13 -14.38 -1.23 2.85
C GLN A 13 -13.82 -0.14 1.94
N SER A 14 -12.58 0.31 2.14
CA SER A 14 -11.96 1.30 1.26
C SER A 14 -11.89 0.83 -0.20
N ILE A 15 -11.50 -0.43 -0.41
CA ILE A 15 -11.40 -1.01 -1.76
C ILE A 15 -12.79 -1.27 -2.35
N LEU A 16 -13.77 -1.69 -1.54
CA LEU A 16 -15.15 -1.85 -1.98
C LEU A 16 -15.78 -0.54 -2.46
N VAL A 17 -15.54 0.56 -1.73
CA VAL A 17 -16.00 1.90 -2.11
C VAL A 17 -15.34 2.31 -3.43
N ALA A 18 -14.01 2.20 -3.53
CA ALA A 18 -13.30 2.52 -4.78
C ALA A 18 -13.79 1.67 -5.97
N TYR A 19 -14.07 0.38 -5.73
CA TYR A 19 -14.57 -0.58 -6.72
C TYR A 19 -15.96 -0.21 -7.24
N ARG A 20 -16.83 0.37 -6.39
CA ARG A 20 -18.17 0.81 -6.75
C ARG A 20 -18.17 2.17 -7.43
N ASP A 21 -17.33 3.09 -6.97
CA ASP A 21 -17.39 4.49 -7.35
C ASP A 21 -16.57 4.80 -8.61
N TRP A 22 -15.54 4.00 -8.93
CA TRP A 22 -14.67 4.24 -10.08
C TRP A 22 -14.63 3.07 -11.06
N ALA A 23 -15.27 3.24 -12.22
CA ALA A 23 -15.37 2.20 -13.26
C ALA A 23 -14.00 1.65 -13.71
N GLY A 24 -12.98 2.51 -13.87
CA GLY A 24 -11.64 2.05 -14.25
C GLY A 24 -11.01 1.14 -13.19
N TYR A 25 -11.26 1.40 -11.92
CA TYR A 25 -10.82 0.51 -10.84
C TYR A 25 -11.64 -0.78 -10.78
N GLN A 26 -12.94 -0.68 -11.07
CA GLN A 26 -13.82 -1.82 -11.16
C GLN A 26 -13.29 -2.86 -12.16
N ASP A 27 -12.90 -2.41 -13.35
CA ASP A 27 -12.33 -3.26 -14.40
C ASP A 27 -10.99 -3.87 -13.98
N HIS A 28 -10.14 -3.08 -13.32
CA HIS A 28 -8.88 -3.57 -12.77
C HIS A 28 -9.09 -4.68 -11.72
N VAL A 29 -9.98 -4.48 -10.74
CA VAL A 29 -10.29 -5.48 -9.70
C VAL A 29 -10.94 -6.74 -10.28
N ARG A 30 -11.76 -6.60 -11.33
CA ARG A 30 -12.39 -7.74 -12.04
C ARG A 30 -11.39 -8.56 -12.83
N SER A 31 -10.44 -7.91 -13.50
CA SER A 31 -9.43 -8.57 -14.36
C SER A 31 -8.25 -9.13 -13.58
N THR A 32 -7.97 -8.62 -12.39
CA THR A 32 -6.83 -9.03 -11.57
C THR A 32 -7.14 -10.28 -10.74
N ARG A 33 -6.24 -11.26 -10.78
CA ARG A 33 -6.28 -12.45 -9.91
C ARG A 33 -5.55 -12.17 -8.61
N ASN A 34 -6.31 -11.85 -7.56
CA ASN A 34 -5.80 -11.61 -6.21
C ASN A 34 -6.87 -12.06 -5.21
N THR A 35 -6.49 -12.88 -4.22
CA THR A 35 -7.44 -13.48 -3.26
C THR A 35 -8.19 -12.42 -2.45
N PHE A 36 -7.54 -11.30 -2.15
CA PHE A 36 -8.19 -10.19 -1.45
C PHE A 36 -9.21 -9.47 -2.35
N PHE A 37 -8.92 -9.29 -3.65
CA PHE A 37 -9.92 -8.79 -4.60
C PHE A 37 -11.08 -9.74 -4.79
N ASP A 38 -10.86 -11.06 -4.78
CA ASP A 38 -11.94 -12.06 -4.80
C ASP A 38 -12.86 -11.93 -3.58
N PHE A 39 -12.26 -11.69 -2.40
CA PHE A 39 -13.02 -11.39 -1.19
C PHE A 39 -13.83 -10.10 -1.32
N VAL A 40 -13.27 -9.02 -1.86
CA VAL A 40 -13.99 -7.75 -2.06
C VAL A 40 -15.16 -7.92 -3.05
N LYS A 41 -14.97 -8.67 -4.15
CA LYS A 41 -16.04 -9.00 -5.10
C LYS A 41 -17.16 -9.83 -4.45
N LEU A 42 -16.80 -10.76 -3.58
CA LEU A 42 -17.78 -11.52 -2.81
C LEU A 42 -18.55 -10.64 -1.83
N LEU A 43 -17.85 -9.74 -1.14
CA LEU A 43 -18.46 -8.77 -0.22
C LEU A 43 -19.44 -7.85 -0.94
N ASP A 44 -19.08 -7.38 -2.14
CA ASP A 44 -19.93 -6.54 -2.98
C ASP A 44 -21.25 -7.25 -3.37
N THR A 45 -21.13 -8.49 -3.85
CA THR A 45 -22.25 -9.25 -4.41
C THR A 45 -23.14 -9.89 -3.35
N SER A 46 -22.57 -10.31 -2.22
CA SER A 46 -23.27 -11.08 -1.20
C SER A 46 -23.58 -10.28 0.08
N GLY A 47 -22.95 -9.13 0.28
CA GLY A 47 -23.04 -8.38 1.54
C GLY A 47 -22.50 -9.16 2.74
N CYS A 48 -22.92 -8.80 3.95
CA CYS A 48 -22.42 -9.39 5.20
C CYS A 48 -23.09 -10.73 5.53
N THR A 49 -22.75 -11.80 4.80
CA THR A 49 -23.27 -13.16 5.04
C THR A 49 -22.31 -14.03 5.83
N LYS A 50 -22.81 -15.13 6.40
CA LYS A 50 -21.97 -16.18 7.04
C LYS A 50 -20.87 -16.69 6.11
N LYS A 51 -21.12 -16.75 4.79
CA LYS A 51 -20.12 -17.13 3.79
C LYS A 51 -18.99 -16.10 3.76
N VAL A 52 -19.31 -14.81 3.65
CA VAL A 52 -18.32 -13.72 3.66
C VAL A 52 -17.48 -13.74 4.94
N TYR A 53 -18.09 -14.01 6.10
CA TYR A 53 -17.34 -14.14 7.35
C TYR A 53 -16.32 -15.28 7.34
N LYS A 54 -16.63 -16.41 6.69
CA LYS A 54 -15.69 -17.53 6.54
C LYS A 54 -14.55 -17.19 5.59
N GLU A 55 -14.86 -16.59 4.45
CA GLU A 55 -13.85 -16.18 3.46
C GLU A 55 -12.93 -15.10 4.03
N ARG A 56 -13.45 -14.20 4.86
CA ARG A 56 -12.64 -13.25 5.63
C ARG A 56 -11.62 -13.94 6.53
N ASP A 57 -12.00 -15.06 7.15
CA ASP A 57 -11.06 -15.83 7.98
C ASP A 57 -9.98 -16.52 7.12
N LEU A 58 -10.26 -16.84 5.85
CA LEU A 58 -9.23 -17.32 4.91
C LEU A 58 -8.23 -16.21 4.54
N ILE A 59 -8.66 -14.95 4.42
CA ILE A 59 -7.72 -13.82 4.26
C ILE A 59 -6.72 -13.77 5.43
N LYS A 60 -7.15 -14.10 6.64
CA LYS A 60 -6.24 -14.17 7.80
C LYS A 60 -5.18 -15.26 7.67
N THR A 61 -5.48 -16.34 6.97
CA THR A 61 -4.49 -17.42 6.75
C THR A 61 -3.38 -17.02 5.78
N ILE A 62 -3.61 -16.02 4.92
CA ILE A 62 -2.60 -15.44 4.04
C ILE A 62 -1.57 -14.64 4.85
N ILE A 63 -2.02 -14.01 5.94
CA ILE A 63 -1.19 -13.22 6.83
C ILE A 63 -0.54 -14.17 7.84
N GLN A 64 0.58 -14.78 7.45
CA GLN A 64 1.29 -15.79 8.26
C GLN A 64 1.77 -15.27 9.63
N GLU A 65 1.83 -13.95 9.80
CA GLU A 65 2.19 -13.26 11.04
C GLU A 65 1.08 -13.28 12.11
N ILE A 66 -0.09 -13.87 11.81
CA ILE A 66 -1.17 -14.07 12.77
C ILE A 66 -0.94 -15.37 13.55
N ASP A 67 -0.05 -15.34 14.54
CA ASP A 67 0.11 -16.46 15.48
C ASP A 67 -1.10 -16.54 16.43
N GLY A 68 -1.66 -17.74 16.60
CA GLY A 68 -2.81 -17.98 17.47
C GLY A 68 -4.10 -17.21 17.14
N GLY A 69 -4.21 -16.60 15.96
CA GLY A 69 -5.37 -15.76 15.61
C GLY A 69 -5.32 -14.34 16.18
N VAL A 70 -4.19 -13.92 16.73
CA VAL A 70 -3.96 -12.56 17.26
C VAL A 70 -3.20 -11.75 16.21
N LEU A 71 -3.84 -10.70 15.70
CA LEU A 71 -3.18 -9.72 14.84
C LEU A 71 -2.27 -8.86 15.74
N ASP A 72 -0.95 -8.87 15.51
CA ASP A 72 -0.02 -7.96 16.19
C ASP A 72 -0.53 -6.52 15.98
N CYS A 73 -0.62 -5.73 17.06
CA CYS A 73 -1.03 -4.32 16.98
C CYS A 73 -0.06 -3.46 16.16
N LYS A 74 1.15 -3.98 15.87
CA LYS A 74 2.08 -3.40 14.88
C LYS A 74 1.59 -3.52 13.44
N MET A 75 0.64 -4.41 13.15
CA MET A 75 0.00 -4.58 11.86
C MET A 75 -1.02 -3.47 11.60
N ASN A 76 -0.51 -2.30 11.21
CA ASN A 76 -1.35 -1.21 10.72
C ASN A 76 -1.81 -1.45 9.28
N VAL A 77 -2.79 -0.68 8.82
CA VAL A 77 -3.38 -0.77 7.47
C VAL A 77 -2.33 -0.71 6.37
N SER A 78 -1.36 0.21 6.47
CA SER A 78 -0.31 0.35 5.45
C SER A 78 0.59 -0.88 5.37
N ASN A 79 0.99 -1.43 6.52
CA ASN A 79 1.79 -2.67 6.58
C ASN A 79 0.99 -3.85 5.99
N LEU A 80 -0.27 -4.00 6.39
CA LEU A 80 -1.16 -5.03 5.88
C LEU A 80 -1.30 -4.98 4.35
N ILE A 81 -1.48 -3.79 3.78
CA ILE A 81 -1.58 -3.62 2.33
C ILE A 81 -0.24 -3.94 1.65
N LYS A 82 0.87 -3.32 2.11
CA LYS A 82 2.19 -3.42 1.48
C LYS A 82 2.75 -4.83 1.50
N ASN A 83 2.60 -5.54 2.61
CA ASN A 83 3.32 -6.79 2.86
C ASN A 83 2.48 -8.04 2.65
N HIS A 84 1.14 -7.94 2.62
CA HIS A 84 0.27 -9.12 2.66
C HIS A 84 -0.84 -9.14 1.61
N LEU A 85 -1.59 -8.04 1.44
CA LEU A 85 -2.81 -8.08 0.62
C LEU A 85 -2.60 -7.74 -0.86
N LEU A 86 -1.76 -6.75 -1.14
CA LEU A 86 -1.63 -6.14 -2.47
C LEU A 86 -0.16 -6.04 -2.92
N THR A 87 0.70 -6.97 -2.46
CA THR A 87 2.15 -6.98 -2.73
C THR A 87 2.49 -6.86 -4.22
N ASP A 88 1.69 -7.50 -5.08
CA ASP A 88 1.91 -7.53 -6.53
C ASP A 88 1.08 -6.48 -7.29
N GLN A 89 0.39 -5.59 -6.57
CA GLN A 89 -0.54 -4.61 -7.13
C GLN A 89 -0.03 -3.19 -6.85
N ALA A 90 0.98 -2.78 -7.63
CA ALA A 90 1.50 -1.42 -7.56
C ALA A 90 0.36 -0.41 -7.80
N SER A 91 0.22 0.54 -6.87
CA SER A 91 -0.73 1.64 -7.00
C SER A 91 -0.08 2.89 -7.61
N TYR A 92 1.26 2.96 -7.58
CA TYR A 92 2.03 4.01 -8.24
C TYR A 92 3.49 3.57 -8.48
N THR A 93 4.13 4.24 -9.44
CA THR A 93 5.56 4.13 -9.73
C THR A 93 6.25 5.44 -9.38
N ILE A 94 7.42 5.36 -8.75
CA ILE A 94 8.33 6.47 -8.47
C ILE A 94 9.49 6.35 -9.43
N ASN A 95 9.68 7.36 -10.28
CA ASN A 95 10.78 7.37 -11.23
C ASN A 95 11.93 8.18 -10.64
N HIS A 96 13.04 7.51 -10.37
CA HIS A 96 14.27 8.09 -9.86
C HIS A 96 15.18 8.43 -11.02
N LYS A 97 15.45 9.73 -11.22
CA LYS A 97 16.38 10.20 -12.25
C LYS A 97 17.60 10.83 -11.61
N CYS A 98 18.75 10.17 -11.73
CA CYS A 98 20.01 10.74 -11.29
C CYS A 98 20.42 11.89 -12.21
N LYS A 99 20.61 13.09 -11.64
CA LYS A 99 21.08 14.27 -12.37
C LYS A 99 22.47 14.08 -12.96
N SER A 100 23.36 13.38 -12.25
CA SER A 100 24.78 13.29 -12.58
C SER A 100 25.06 12.26 -13.67
N CYS A 101 24.52 11.04 -13.52
CA CYS A 101 24.77 9.95 -14.47
C CYS A 101 23.62 9.71 -15.46
N LYS A 102 22.52 10.49 -15.37
CA LYS A 102 21.30 10.33 -16.19
C LYS A 102 20.65 8.95 -16.09
N HIS A 103 21.02 8.14 -15.11
CA HIS A 103 20.38 6.86 -14.85
C HIS A 103 18.94 7.09 -14.40
N GLU A 104 18.04 6.26 -14.91
CA GLU A 104 16.62 6.24 -14.60
C GLU A 104 16.32 4.87 -14.01
N ASP A 105 15.66 4.85 -12.86
CA ASP A 105 15.20 3.66 -12.18
C ASP A 105 13.74 3.86 -11.72
N ASP A 106 12.95 2.80 -11.75
CA ASP A 106 11.52 2.85 -11.45
C ASP A 106 11.23 1.98 -10.22
N GLU A 107 10.76 2.63 -9.16
CA GLU A 107 10.34 1.96 -7.92
C GLU A 107 8.81 1.82 -7.90
N GLN A 108 8.31 0.59 -7.85
CA GLN A 108 6.89 0.32 -7.71
C GLN A 108 6.47 0.31 -6.24
N SER A 109 5.36 0.95 -5.91
CA SER A 109 4.82 0.95 -4.55
C SER A 109 3.29 0.85 -4.54
N VAL A 110 2.79 0.23 -3.48
CA VAL A 110 1.38 -0.08 -3.27
C VAL A 110 0.67 1.00 -2.45
N VAL A 111 1.39 1.71 -1.56
CA VAL A 111 0.79 2.68 -0.64
C VAL A 111 1.60 3.97 -0.66
N VAL A 112 0.93 5.10 -0.90
CA VAL A 112 1.55 6.41 -0.90
C VAL A 112 1.88 6.83 0.53
N ASP A 113 3.17 6.92 0.85
CA ASP A 113 3.63 7.44 2.13
C ASP A 113 3.54 8.97 2.15
N ILE A 114 2.62 9.48 2.97
CA ILE A 114 2.39 10.90 3.15
C ILE A 114 3.05 11.34 4.47
N ASP A 115 3.86 12.41 4.42
CA ASP A 115 4.36 13.03 5.65
C ASP A 115 3.17 13.62 6.41
N VAL A 116 2.97 13.16 7.64
CA VAL A 116 1.85 13.58 8.47
C VAL A 116 2.10 14.89 9.21
N LYS A 117 3.36 15.38 9.25
CA LYS A 117 3.71 16.61 9.95
C LYS A 117 2.85 17.82 9.56
N PRO A 118 2.55 18.08 8.28
CA PRO A 118 1.70 19.19 7.89
C PRO A 118 0.28 19.09 8.45
N PHE A 119 -0.23 17.89 8.72
CA PHE A 119 -1.58 17.70 9.26
C PHE A 119 -1.69 18.12 10.73
N TYR A 120 -0.60 18.07 11.50
CA TYR A 120 -0.63 18.57 12.89
C TYR A 120 -0.83 20.09 12.94
N THR A 121 -0.32 20.82 11.95
CA THR A 121 -0.40 22.30 11.92
C THR A 121 -1.64 22.78 11.15
N TYR A 122 -1.93 22.16 10.00
CA TYR A 122 -2.93 22.66 9.05
C TYR A 122 -4.18 21.79 8.96
N GLY A 123 -4.21 20.64 9.66
CA GLY A 123 -5.28 19.67 9.58
C GLY A 123 -5.45 19.06 8.18
N MET A 124 -6.58 18.40 7.94
CA MET A 124 -6.87 17.73 6.66
C MET A 124 -7.09 18.69 5.48
N LYS A 125 -7.17 20.00 5.73
CA LYS A 125 -7.36 21.02 4.67
C LYS A 125 -6.19 21.04 3.68
N ILE A 126 -5.00 20.62 4.10
CA ILE A 126 -3.81 20.59 3.26
C ILE A 126 -3.67 19.28 2.44
N LEU A 127 -4.56 18.29 2.65
CA LEU A 127 -4.45 16.99 1.99
C LEU A 127 -4.39 17.11 0.47
N GLU A 128 -5.28 17.90 -0.12
CA GLU A 128 -5.29 18.09 -1.57
C GLU A 128 -3.97 18.70 -2.08
N GLN A 129 -3.39 19.63 -1.34
CA GLN A 129 -2.10 20.25 -1.69
C GLN A 129 -0.96 19.25 -1.57
N VAL A 130 -0.93 18.46 -0.49
CA VAL A 130 0.08 17.42 -0.28
C VAL A 130 -0.01 16.34 -1.36
N LEU A 131 -1.22 15.90 -1.72
CA LEU A 131 -1.45 14.98 -2.82
C LEU A 131 -1.04 15.60 -4.15
N LYS A 132 -1.40 16.85 -4.41
CA LYS A 132 -0.98 17.58 -5.62
C LYS A 132 0.54 17.69 -5.69
N GLN A 133 1.25 18.00 -4.62
CA GLN A 133 2.71 18.07 -4.60
C GLN A 133 3.35 16.71 -4.91
N ARG A 134 2.86 15.64 -4.28
CA ARG A 134 3.31 14.26 -4.56
C ARG A 134 3.01 13.84 -6.01
N LEU A 135 1.85 14.24 -6.54
CA LEU A 135 1.47 13.97 -7.93
C LEU A 135 2.15 14.91 -8.93
N GLN A 136 2.60 16.11 -8.53
CA GLN A 136 3.30 17.08 -9.38
C GLN A 136 4.80 16.82 -9.44
N GLN A 137 5.38 16.16 -8.44
CA GLN A 137 6.70 15.52 -8.59
C GLN A 137 6.74 14.61 -9.84
N LYS A 138 5.58 14.09 -10.33
CA LYS A 138 5.44 13.38 -11.62
C LYS A 138 5.61 14.23 -12.89
N LYS A 139 5.47 15.55 -12.84
CA LYS A 139 5.50 16.39 -14.06
C LYS A 139 6.84 17.09 -14.32
N GLY A 140 7.85 16.90 -13.48
CA GLY A 140 9.20 17.38 -13.74
C GLY A 140 9.96 17.91 -12.54
N SER A 141 9.90 17.26 -11.37
CA SER A 141 10.68 17.71 -10.22
C SER A 141 11.36 16.56 -9.50
N VAL A 142 12.62 16.39 -9.91
CA VAL A 142 13.76 15.87 -9.15
C VAL A 142 13.50 15.84 -7.64
N LEU A 143 13.38 14.66 -7.06
CA LEU A 143 13.70 14.44 -5.65
C LEU A 143 15.22 14.51 -5.52
N ILE A 144 15.71 15.65 -5.01
CA ILE A 144 17.12 15.80 -4.64
C ILE A 144 17.32 14.97 -3.37
N VAL A 145 17.90 13.78 -3.54
CA VAL A 145 18.53 13.09 -2.43
C VAL A 145 20.03 13.18 -2.67
N ASP A 146 20.67 14.17 -2.04
CA ASP A 146 22.13 14.15 -1.89
C ASP A 146 22.47 13.02 -0.90
N GLN A 147 22.59 11.80 -1.41
CA GLN A 147 23.32 10.73 -0.73
C GLN A 147 24.72 10.63 -1.32
N VAL A 148 25.50 11.69 -1.19
CA VAL A 148 26.96 11.55 -1.11
C VAL A 148 27.30 11.37 0.35
N THR A 149 27.10 10.17 0.89
CA THR A 149 27.94 9.60 1.95
C THR A 149 27.40 8.22 2.32
N SER A 150 27.97 7.19 1.70
CA SER A 150 28.60 6.05 2.37
C SER A 150 28.65 4.83 1.44
N ARG A 151 29.78 4.14 1.48
CA ARG A 151 30.09 2.81 0.87
C ARG A 151 30.85 2.80 -0.45
N GLN A 152 32.14 3.13 -0.36
CA GLN A 152 33.22 2.34 -0.94
C GLN A 152 34.38 2.41 0.06
N ARG A 153 35.08 1.36 0.51
CA ARG A 153 35.04 -0.09 0.33
C ARG A 153 35.74 -0.66 1.56
N LEU A 154 35.08 -1.54 2.31
CA LEU A 154 35.79 -2.63 3.00
C LEU A 154 36.19 -3.63 1.92
N GLN A 155 37.37 -3.42 1.35
CA GLN A 155 38.11 -4.43 0.60
C GLN A 155 39.57 -4.37 1.05
N SER A 156 39.87 -5.06 2.14
CA SER A 156 41.15 -5.76 2.28
C SER A 156 40.82 -7.20 2.61
N VAL A 157 40.70 -7.96 1.52
CA VAL A 157 40.63 -9.41 1.49
C VAL A 157 41.89 -9.95 2.15
N ALA A 158 41.69 -10.94 3.02
CA ALA A 158 42.73 -11.81 3.52
C ALA A 158 43.50 -12.45 2.37
N SER A 159 44.81 -12.18 2.33
CA SER A 159 45.87 -13.01 1.74
C SER A 159 47.17 -12.67 2.45
#